data_AF-A0A3D4TJI6-F1
#
_entry.id   AF-A0A3D4TJI6-F1
#
_cell.length_a   1.000
_cell.length_b   1.000
_cell.length_c   1.000
_cell.angle_alpha   90.00
_cell.angle_beta   90.00
_cell.angle_gamma   90.00
#
_symmetry.space_group_name_H-M   'P 1'
#
loop_
_entity.id
_entity.type
_entity.pdbx_description
1 polymer ?
#
loop_
_entity_poly.entity_id
_entity_poly.type
_entity_poly.pdbx_seq_one_letter_code
_entity_poly.pdbx_strand_id
1 'polypeptide(L)'
;MPYARLREQALELAPRLLATGARPGDSVGLIAETDGDFVRAFFACQYAGLVPAPLPLPAPLGGREAYVEQIARMLASAKARVLVGPAAMKDWIGEIAAKAQDLDFDAALRHAQGQDANGLMATTHEQHYEISSGLNPFQIAREGVQPSLDGNTVDPDAERAAYGRAALEYRASLSFVESKVRSMLTAITGQ
;
A
#
# COMPACT_ATOMS: atom_id res chain seq x y z
N MET A 1 18.89 10.46 -14.68
CA MET A 1 18.27 10.59 -16.03
C MET A 1 17.76 12.01 -16.22
N PRO A 2 18.10 12.72 -17.31
CA PRO A 2 17.56 14.06 -17.59
C PRO A 2 16.06 14.04 -17.87
N TYR A 3 15.32 15.07 -17.46
CA TYR A 3 13.86 15.17 -17.65
C TYR A 3 13.41 15.07 -19.11
N ALA A 4 14.19 15.63 -20.05
CA ALA A 4 13.87 15.54 -21.48
C ALA A 4 13.85 14.07 -21.96
N ARG A 5 14.84 13.27 -21.57
CA ARG A 5 14.92 11.84 -21.91
C ARG A 5 13.82 11.03 -21.24
N LEU A 6 13.50 11.33 -19.98
CA LEU A 6 12.38 10.71 -19.28
C LEU A 6 11.05 10.95 -20.01
N ARG A 7 10.80 12.19 -20.45
CA ARG A 7 9.58 12.54 -21.21
C ARG A 7 9.51 11.80 -22.53
N GLU A 8 10.58 11.79 -23.31
CA GLU A 8 10.65 11.04 -24.58
C GLU A 8 10.30 9.57 -24.37
N GLN A 9 10.97 8.92 -23.41
CA GLN A 9 10.76 7.49 -23.12
C GLN A 9 9.37 7.19 -22.56
N ALA A 10 8.80 8.08 -21.74
CA ALA A 10 7.44 7.92 -21.22
C ALA A 10 6.39 8.05 -22.34
N LEU A 11 6.58 8.97 -23.29
CA LEU A 11 5.72 9.14 -24.46
C LEU A 11 5.80 7.94 -25.42
N GLU A 12 6.98 7.32 -25.55
CA GLU A 12 7.15 6.06 -26.32
C GLU A 12 6.46 4.86 -25.65
N LEU A 13 6.43 4.83 -24.31
CA LEU A 13 5.83 3.73 -23.54
C LEU A 13 4.29 3.84 -23.45
N ALA A 14 3.75 5.06 -23.37
CA ALA A 14 2.31 5.33 -23.25
C ALA A 14 1.42 4.55 -24.25
N PRO A 15 1.67 4.56 -25.58
CA PRO A 15 0.84 3.79 -26.53
C PRO A 15 0.95 2.28 -26.34
N ARG A 16 2.07 1.77 -25.81
CA ARG A 16 2.25 0.34 -25.52
C ARG A 16 1.39 -0.10 -24.35
N LEU A 17 1.20 0.77 -23.35
CA LEU A 17 0.27 0.53 -22.25
C LEU A 17 -1.17 0.46 -22.75
N LEU A 18 -1.58 1.36 -23.65
CA LEU A 18 -2.91 1.32 -24.27
C LEU A 18 -3.11 0.08 -25.15
N ALA A 19 -2.06 -0.39 -25.83
CA ALA A 19 -2.11 -1.61 -26.64
C ALA A 19 -2.38 -2.90 -25.83
N THR A 20 -2.24 -2.87 -24.50
CA THR A 20 -2.67 -3.99 -23.62
C THR A 20 -4.19 -4.10 -23.48
N GLY A 21 -4.95 -3.13 -24.02
CA GLY A 21 -6.41 -3.03 -23.88
C GLY A 21 -6.85 -2.09 -22.76
N ALA A 22 -5.91 -1.47 -22.05
CA ALA A 22 -6.20 -0.40 -21.09
C ALA A 22 -6.82 0.82 -21.78
N ARG A 23 -7.80 1.43 -21.12
CA ARG A 23 -8.50 2.64 -21.58
C ARG A 23 -8.16 3.80 -20.65
N PRO A 24 -8.21 5.05 -21.12
CA PRO A 24 -8.09 6.21 -20.24
C PRO A 24 -9.04 6.10 -19.04
N GLY A 25 -8.52 6.37 -17.84
CA GLY A 25 -9.19 6.17 -16.56
C GLY A 25 -8.95 4.81 -15.90
N ASP A 26 -8.48 3.80 -16.63
CA ASP A 26 -8.15 2.50 -16.05
C ASP A 26 -6.94 2.62 -15.11
N SER A 27 -6.97 1.85 -14.02
CA SER A 27 -5.91 1.78 -13.02
C SER A 27 -4.82 0.79 -13.44
N VAL A 28 -3.55 1.16 -13.24
CA VAL A 28 -2.37 0.37 -13.61
C VAL A 28 -1.48 0.19 -12.39
N GLY A 29 -1.34 -1.05 -11.92
CA GLY A 29 -0.43 -1.41 -10.86
C GLY A 29 1.03 -1.33 -11.31
N LEU A 30 1.86 -0.62 -10.56
CA LEU A 30 3.29 -0.44 -10.86
C LEU A 30 4.11 -0.95 -9.68
N ILE A 31 4.75 -2.12 -9.81
CA ILE A 31 5.70 -2.62 -8.80
C ILE A 31 6.95 -1.75 -8.86
N ALA A 32 7.16 -0.96 -7.80
CA ALA A 32 8.14 0.09 -7.79
C ALA A 32 9.56 -0.45 -7.53
N GLU A 33 10.34 -0.70 -8.57
CA GLU A 33 11.78 -0.96 -8.39
C GLU A 33 12.61 0.32 -8.22
N THR A 34 13.81 0.16 -7.66
CA THR A 34 14.82 1.22 -7.55
C THR A 34 15.51 1.46 -8.88
N ASP A 35 14.79 1.95 -9.90
CA ASP A 35 15.41 2.72 -10.98
C ASP A 35 14.40 3.40 -11.91
N GLY A 36 14.91 4.16 -12.88
CA GLY A 36 14.16 5.03 -13.79
C GLY A 36 13.00 4.38 -14.56
N ASP A 37 12.86 3.07 -14.60
CA ASP A 37 11.76 2.35 -15.24
C ASP A 37 10.43 2.55 -14.53
N PHE A 38 10.41 2.55 -13.19
CA PHE A 38 9.22 2.91 -12.43
C PHE A 38 8.76 4.33 -12.79
N VAL A 39 9.70 5.28 -12.82
CA VAL A 39 9.41 6.68 -13.12
C VAL A 39 8.90 6.84 -14.56
N ARG A 40 9.49 6.12 -15.53
CA ARG A 40 9.02 6.10 -16.92
C ARG A 40 7.62 5.54 -17.04
N ALA A 41 7.32 4.41 -16.40
CA ALA A 41 6.00 3.81 -16.40
C ALA A 41 4.97 4.72 -15.73
N PHE A 42 5.33 5.35 -14.61
CA PHE A 42 4.49 6.29 -13.89
C PHE A 42 4.08 7.50 -14.75
N PHE A 43 5.03 8.10 -15.47
CA PHE A 43 4.72 9.19 -16.40
C PHE A 43 4.02 8.71 -17.68
N ALA A 44 4.34 7.51 -18.17
CA ALA A 44 3.66 6.92 -19.31
C ALA A 44 2.16 6.70 -19.03
N CYS A 45 1.81 6.26 -17.82
CA CYS A 45 0.42 6.18 -17.38
C CYS A 45 -0.27 7.54 -17.48
N GLN A 46 0.33 8.60 -16.94
CA GLN A 46 -0.25 9.95 -16.99
C GLN A 46 -0.42 10.46 -18.42
N TYR A 47 0.57 10.26 -19.30
CA TYR A 47 0.46 10.65 -20.71
C TYR A 47 -0.59 9.82 -21.48
N ALA A 48 -0.83 8.57 -21.07
CA ALA A 48 -1.88 7.71 -21.63
C ALA A 48 -3.28 7.96 -21.01
N GLY A 49 -3.39 8.86 -20.02
CA GLY A 49 -4.63 9.08 -19.27
C GLY A 49 -5.00 7.93 -18.32
N LEU A 50 -4.04 7.08 -17.97
CA LEU A 50 -4.20 5.96 -17.03
C LEU A 50 -3.88 6.42 -15.60
N VAL A 51 -4.46 5.74 -14.60
CA VAL A 51 -4.23 6.04 -13.18
C VAL A 51 -3.10 5.12 -12.65
N PRO A 52 -1.91 5.64 -12.33
CA PRO A 52 -0.84 4.82 -11.77
C PRO A 52 -1.13 4.46 -10.30
N ALA A 53 -1.09 3.17 -9.99
CA ALA A 53 -1.20 2.62 -8.64
C ALA A 53 0.15 2.03 -8.21
N PRO A 54 1.00 2.78 -7.48
CA PRO A 54 2.31 2.29 -7.06
C PRO A 54 2.16 1.18 -6.02
N LEU A 55 2.96 0.13 -6.18
CA LEU A 55 2.95 -1.08 -5.36
C LEU A 55 4.33 -1.31 -4.71
N PRO A 56 4.38 -1.80 -3.46
CA PRO A 56 5.62 -2.00 -2.74
C PRO A 56 6.43 -3.17 -3.31
N LEU A 57 7.75 -3.13 -3.11
CA LEU A 57 8.64 -4.27 -3.33
C LEU A 57 8.47 -5.32 -2.24
N PRO A 58 8.86 -6.59 -2.50
CA PRO A 58 8.81 -7.63 -1.49
C PRO A 58 9.68 -7.26 -0.29
N ALA A 59 9.08 -7.29 0.89
CA ALA A 59 9.81 -7.12 2.13
C ALA A 59 10.76 -8.32 2.35
N PRO A 60 11.99 -8.11 2.86
CA PRO A 60 12.98 -9.18 3.04
C PRO A 60 12.50 -10.37 3.91
N LEU A 61 11.50 -10.15 4.76
CA LEU A 61 11.05 -11.08 5.80
C LEU A 61 9.65 -11.67 5.57
N GLY A 62 9.05 -11.50 4.38
CA GLY A 62 7.66 -11.91 4.11
C GLY A 62 7.49 -13.22 3.34
N GLY A 63 8.53 -13.72 2.67
CA GLY A 63 8.40 -14.83 1.74
C GLY A 63 7.58 -14.47 0.47
N ARG A 64 7.68 -15.31 -0.56
CA ARG A 64 7.03 -15.05 -1.86
C ARG A 64 5.51 -15.03 -1.76
N GLU A 65 4.92 -16.04 -1.11
CA GLU A 65 3.45 -16.22 -1.08
C GLU A 65 2.73 -15.04 -0.45
N ALA A 66 3.17 -14.61 0.75
CA ALA A 66 2.55 -13.46 1.41
C ALA A 66 2.70 -12.17 0.60
N TYR A 67 3.81 -12.01 -0.13
CA TYR A 67 3.99 -10.89 -1.05
C TYR A 67 3.01 -10.93 -2.22
N VAL A 68 2.90 -12.09 -2.90
CA VAL A 68 1.95 -12.29 -4.01
C VAL A 68 0.54 -11.97 -3.55
N GLU A 69 0.13 -12.49 -2.40
CA GLU A 69 -1.19 -12.22 -1.83
C GLU A 69 -1.41 -10.74 -1.49
N GLN A 70 -0.41 -10.09 -0.89
CA GLN A 70 -0.50 -8.67 -0.56
C GLN A 70 -0.73 -7.84 -1.82
N ILE A 71 0.05 -8.09 -2.87
CA ILE A 71 -0.06 -7.31 -4.11
C ILE A 71 -1.37 -7.63 -4.84
N ALA A 72 -1.81 -8.89 -4.87
CA ALA A 72 -3.09 -9.26 -5.45
C ALA A 72 -4.26 -8.51 -4.78
N ARG A 73 -4.26 -8.42 -3.44
CA ARG A 73 -5.25 -7.63 -2.68
C ARG A 73 -5.20 -6.14 -3.03
N MET A 74 -4.00 -5.57 -3.17
CA MET A 74 -3.84 -4.16 -3.56
C MET A 74 -4.37 -3.89 -4.97
N LEU A 75 -4.11 -4.79 -5.93
CA LEU A 75 -4.60 -4.67 -7.31
C LEU A 75 -6.12 -4.79 -7.40
N ALA A 76 -6.71 -5.74 -6.67
CA ALA A 76 -8.16 -5.91 -6.61
C ALA A 76 -8.83 -4.65 -6.04
N SER A 77 -8.31 -4.12 -4.93
CA SER A 77 -8.79 -2.87 -4.32
C SER A 77 -8.67 -1.67 -5.27
N ALA A 78 -7.54 -1.55 -5.96
CA ALA A 78 -7.31 -0.50 -6.94
C ALA A 78 -8.07 -0.70 -8.26
N LYS A 79 -8.81 -1.83 -8.42
CA LYS A 79 -9.43 -2.27 -9.67
C LYS A 79 -8.47 -2.17 -10.85
N ALA A 80 -7.22 -2.52 -10.61
CA ALA A 80 -6.14 -2.37 -11.57
C ALA A 80 -6.33 -3.40 -12.69
N ARG A 81 -6.33 -2.91 -13.93
CA ARG A 81 -6.53 -3.74 -15.13
C ARG A 81 -5.22 -4.24 -15.73
N VAL A 82 -4.13 -3.56 -15.40
CA VAL A 82 -2.78 -3.86 -15.88
C VAL A 82 -1.84 -3.88 -14.68
N LEU A 83 -0.88 -4.81 -14.70
CA LEU A 83 0.23 -4.87 -13.75
C LEU A 83 1.54 -4.75 -14.54
N VAL A 84 2.39 -3.82 -14.13
CA VAL A 84 3.74 -3.61 -14.66
C VAL A 84 4.72 -3.83 -13.52
N GLY A 85 5.76 -4.60 -13.76
CA GLY A 85 6.83 -4.83 -12.81
C GLY A 85 8.11 -5.32 -13.49
N PRO A 86 9.18 -5.52 -12.71
CA PRO A 86 10.48 -5.89 -13.25
C PRO A 86 10.43 -7.23 -13.99
N ALA A 87 11.20 -7.36 -15.08
CA ALA A 87 11.27 -8.60 -15.86
C ALA A 87 11.71 -9.81 -15.02
N ALA A 88 12.53 -9.58 -13.99
CA ALA A 88 12.97 -10.60 -13.05
C ALA A 88 11.82 -11.21 -12.22
N MET A 89 10.68 -10.53 -12.11
CA MET A 89 9.48 -10.99 -11.38
C MET A 89 8.40 -11.54 -12.30
N LYS A 90 8.70 -11.86 -13.56
CA LYS A 90 7.71 -12.30 -14.56
C LYS A 90 6.81 -13.43 -14.05
N ASP A 91 7.39 -14.43 -13.38
CA ASP A 91 6.65 -15.59 -12.87
C ASP A 91 5.71 -15.20 -11.71
N TRP A 92 6.05 -14.17 -10.94
CA TRP A 92 5.23 -13.68 -9.83
C TRP A 92 4.11 -12.80 -10.35
N ILE A 93 4.38 -11.97 -11.37
CA ILE A 93 3.40 -11.08 -11.99
C ILE A 93 2.20 -11.87 -12.53
N GLY A 94 2.43 -13.01 -13.18
CA GLY A 94 1.34 -13.87 -13.67
C GLY A 94 0.47 -14.42 -12.55
N GLU A 95 1.09 -14.90 -11.47
CA GLU A 95 0.39 -15.43 -10.29
C GLU A 95 -0.41 -14.35 -9.56
N ILE A 96 0.18 -13.16 -9.37
CA ILE A 96 -0.46 -11.99 -8.78
C ILE A 96 -1.69 -11.59 -9.60
N ALA A 97 -1.56 -11.51 -10.93
CA ALA A 97 -2.64 -11.12 -11.81
C ALA A 97 -3.81 -12.11 -11.75
N ALA A 98 -3.54 -13.43 -11.73
CA ALA A 98 -4.58 -14.44 -11.60
C ALA A 98 -5.34 -14.31 -10.27
N LYS A 99 -4.61 -14.23 -9.14
CA LYS A 99 -5.22 -14.06 -7.81
C LYS A 99 -5.98 -12.75 -7.65
N ALA A 100 -5.54 -11.67 -8.29
CA ALA A 100 -6.23 -10.38 -8.25
C ALA A 100 -7.60 -10.43 -8.94
N GLN A 101 -7.75 -11.24 -10.00
CA GLN A 101 -9.03 -11.44 -10.69
C GLN A 101 -10.03 -12.26 -9.88
N ASP A 102 -9.54 -13.17 -9.03
CA ASP A 102 -10.38 -14.04 -8.20
C ASP A 102 -10.89 -13.37 -6.90
N LEU A 103 -10.45 -12.14 -6.60
CA LEU A 103 -10.83 -11.41 -5.38
C LEU A 103 -12.11 -10.59 -5.57
N ASP A 104 -13.21 -11.05 -4.96
CA ASP A 104 -14.43 -10.25 -4.80
C ASP A 104 -14.29 -9.31 -3.59
N PHE A 105 -14.00 -8.04 -3.87
CA PHE A 105 -13.83 -7.01 -2.84
C PHE A 105 -15.13 -6.67 -2.12
N ASP A 106 -16.28 -6.74 -2.79
CA ASP A 106 -17.58 -6.46 -2.16
C ASP A 106 -17.96 -7.58 -1.19
N ALA A 107 -17.63 -8.84 -1.52
CA ALA A 107 -17.72 -9.95 -0.57
C ALA A 107 -16.72 -9.80 0.60
N ALA A 108 -15.46 -9.47 0.31
CA ALA A 108 -14.44 -9.30 1.34
C ALA A 108 -14.76 -8.14 2.31
N LEU A 109 -15.31 -7.03 1.80
CA LEU A 109 -15.69 -5.87 2.61
C LEU A 109 -16.91 -6.19 3.49
N ARG A 110 -17.92 -6.91 2.97
CA ARG A 110 -19.06 -7.38 3.77
C ARG A 110 -18.62 -8.30 4.92
N HIS A 111 -17.68 -9.19 4.65
CA HIS A 111 -17.05 -10.00 5.68
C HIS A 111 -16.30 -9.16 6.72
N ALA A 112 -15.50 -8.18 6.30
CA ALA A 112 -14.73 -7.32 7.22
C ALA A 112 -15.62 -6.38 8.06
N GLN A 113 -16.75 -5.93 7.51
CA GLN A 113 -17.74 -5.10 8.20
C GLN A 113 -18.65 -5.90 9.13
N GLY A 114 -18.47 -7.23 9.23
CA GLY A 114 -19.29 -8.10 10.09
C GLY A 114 -20.76 -8.19 9.65
N GLN A 115 -21.08 -7.75 8.43
CA GLN A 115 -22.44 -7.85 7.88
C GLN A 115 -22.78 -9.29 7.50
N ASP A 116 -21.76 -10.08 7.17
CA ASP A 116 -21.84 -11.53 7.17
C ASP A 116 -21.36 -12.04 8.53
N ALA A 117 -22.28 -12.30 9.46
CA ALA A 117 -22.04 -13.06 10.70
C ALA A 117 -21.62 -14.52 10.44
N ASN A 118 -21.20 -14.85 9.21
CA ASN A 118 -20.80 -16.17 8.76
C ASN A 118 -19.31 -16.46 9.01
N GLY A 119 -18.63 -15.61 9.80
CA GLY A 119 -17.32 -15.90 10.39
C GLY A 119 -17.40 -16.86 11.59
N LEU A 120 -18.60 -17.17 12.06
CA LEU A 120 -18.84 -18.27 12.99
C LEU A 120 -18.91 -19.56 12.15
N MET A 121 -17.93 -20.45 12.33
CA MET A 121 -17.93 -21.78 11.71
C MET A 121 -19.30 -22.45 11.89
N ALA A 122 -19.99 -22.78 10.80
CA ALA A 122 -21.23 -23.55 10.88
C ALA A 122 -20.92 -24.93 11.49
N THR A 123 -21.65 -25.29 12.54
CA THR A 123 -21.50 -26.59 13.19
C THR A 123 -21.92 -27.67 12.20
N THR A 124 -20.97 -28.53 11.81
CA THR A 124 -21.25 -29.63 10.86
C THR A 124 -21.92 -30.83 11.52
N HIS A 125 -22.11 -30.80 12.84
CA HIS A 125 -22.67 -31.91 13.61
C HIS A 125 -23.39 -31.44 14.88
N GLU A 126 -24.42 -32.18 15.27
CA GLU A 126 -25.38 -31.85 16.34
C GLU A 126 -24.75 -31.79 17.74
N GLN A 127 -23.57 -32.40 17.91
CA GLN A 127 -22.80 -32.37 19.17
C GLN A 127 -21.78 -31.23 19.24
N HIS A 128 -21.63 -30.43 18.18
CA HIS A 128 -20.76 -29.26 18.20
C HIS A 128 -21.49 -28.09 18.85
N TYR A 129 -20.92 -27.56 19.94
CA TYR A 129 -21.45 -26.38 20.61
C TYR A 129 -21.06 -25.10 19.86
N GLU A 130 -22.05 -24.28 19.52
CA GLU A 130 -21.85 -22.95 18.97
C GLU A 130 -21.28 -22.01 20.05
N ILE A 131 -20.11 -21.42 19.80
CA ILE A 131 -19.56 -20.34 20.64
C ILE A 131 -19.88 -19.02 19.93
N SER A 132 -21.02 -18.41 20.29
CA SER A 132 -21.45 -17.11 19.77
C SER A 132 -20.82 -15.95 20.55
N SER A 133 -19.50 -15.95 20.70
CA SER A 133 -18.81 -14.72 21.14
C SER A 133 -18.66 -13.85 19.89
N GLY A 134 -19.45 -12.77 19.81
CA GLY A 134 -19.49 -11.84 18.66
C GLY A 134 -18.20 -11.05 18.40
N LEU A 135 -17.04 -11.60 18.77
CA LEU A 135 -15.72 -11.07 18.51
C LEU A 135 -15.05 -11.95 17.46
N ASN A 136 -14.83 -11.38 16.27
CA ASN A 136 -14.00 -12.03 15.26
C ASN A 136 -12.59 -12.24 15.82
N PRO A 137 -11.95 -13.42 15.65
CA PRO A 137 -10.60 -13.69 16.17
C PRO A 137 -9.50 -12.80 15.54
N PHE A 138 -9.83 -12.04 14.49
CA PHE A 138 -8.95 -11.05 13.85
C PHE A 138 -9.28 -9.60 14.24
N GLN A 139 -10.35 -9.36 15.01
CA GLN A 139 -10.66 -8.05 15.56
C GLN A 139 -9.95 -7.88 16.90
N ILE A 140 -8.75 -7.30 16.85
CA ILE A 140 -8.11 -6.76 18.06
C ILE A 140 -8.85 -5.47 18.40
N ALA A 141 -9.94 -5.58 19.16
CA ALA A 141 -10.57 -4.43 19.76
C ALA A 141 -9.55 -3.78 20.70
N ARG A 142 -9.05 -2.60 20.35
CA ARG A 142 -8.32 -1.77 21.30
C ARG A 142 -9.36 -1.23 22.27
N GLU A 143 -9.29 -1.64 23.52
CA GLU A 143 -10.10 -1.05 24.59
C GLU A 143 -9.72 0.43 24.71
N GLY A 144 -10.56 1.30 24.14
CA GLY A 144 -10.45 2.72 24.34
C GLY A 144 -10.71 3.02 25.81
N VAL A 145 -9.77 3.70 26.47
CA VAL A 145 -9.91 4.13 27.88
C VAL A 145 -11.10 5.09 28.07
N GLN A 146 -11.61 5.66 26.97
CA GLN A 146 -12.83 6.46 26.99
C GLN A 146 -13.67 6.20 25.73
N PRO A 147 -14.86 5.58 25.85
CA PRO A 147 -15.77 5.40 24.72
C PRO A 147 -16.33 6.76 24.30
N SER A 148 -16.05 7.18 23.08
CA SER A 148 -16.68 8.36 22.50
C SER A 148 -18.19 8.12 22.37
N LEU A 149 -18.98 9.14 22.69
CA LEU A 149 -20.45 9.10 22.60
C LEU A 149 -20.95 8.75 21.18
N ASP A 150 -20.09 8.99 20.18
CA ASP A 150 -20.40 8.81 18.76
C ASP A 150 -19.87 7.47 18.18
N GLY A 151 -19.32 6.58 19.02
CA GLY A 151 -18.80 5.28 18.59
C GLY A 151 -17.44 5.35 17.87
N ASN A 152 -16.78 6.51 17.87
CA ASN A 152 -15.43 6.66 17.32
C ASN A 152 -14.37 6.17 18.33
N THR A 153 -13.39 5.38 17.87
CA THR A 153 -12.33 4.78 18.72
C THR A 153 -11.07 5.66 18.81
N VAL A 154 -11.07 6.83 18.17
CA VAL A 154 -9.95 7.77 18.21
C VAL A 154 -9.99 8.57 19.52
N ASP A 155 -8.96 8.39 20.35
CA ASP A 155 -8.74 9.19 21.56
C ASP A 155 -7.98 10.48 21.19
N PRO A 156 -8.63 11.66 21.24
CA PRO A 156 -8.02 12.92 20.82
C PRO A 156 -6.84 13.34 21.71
N ASP A 157 -6.81 12.94 22.99
CA ASP A 157 -5.73 13.29 23.91
C ASP A 157 -4.51 12.39 23.70
N ALA A 158 -4.73 11.10 23.42
CA ALA A 158 -3.67 10.18 23.01
C ALA A 158 -3.05 10.60 21.66
N GLU A 159 -3.87 10.95 20.66
CA GLU A 159 -3.40 11.40 19.35
C GLU A 159 -2.64 12.74 19.44
N ARG A 160 -3.08 13.68 20.29
CA ARG A 160 -2.34 14.92 20.57
C ARG A 160 -0.99 14.65 21.23
N ALA A 161 -0.91 13.72 22.17
CA ALA A 161 0.34 13.36 22.83
C ALA A 161 1.33 12.69 21.86
N ALA A 162 0.84 11.81 20.99
CA ALA A 162 1.64 11.17 19.94
C ALA A 162 2.16 12.20 18.92
N TYR A 163 1.30 13.11 18.45
CA TYR A 163 1.69 14.20 17.55
C TYR A 163 2.72 15.13 18.19
N GLY A 164 2.53 15.48 19.47
CA GLY A 164 3.48 16.30 20.24
C GLY A 164 4.87 15.65 20.38
N ARG A 165 4.92 14.34 20.64
CA ARG A 165 6.19 13.61 20.73
C ARG A 165 6.91 13.56 19.38
N ALA A 166 6.19 13.24 18.30
CA ALA A 166 6.76 13.24 16.94
C ALA A 166 7.30 14.61 16.53
N ALA A 167 6.58 15.69 16.87
CA ALA A 167 7.03 17.06 16.61
C ALA A 167 8.28 17.47 17.41
N LEU A 168 8.39 17.04 18.68
CA LEU A 168 9.58 17.28 19.49
C LEU A 168 10.81 16.50 18.98
N GLU A 169 10.62 15.25 18.58
CA GLU A 169 11.68 14.43 17.98
C GLU A 169 12.18 15.03 16.67
N TYR A 170 11.29 15.49 15.79
CA TYR A 170 11.67 16.16 14.54
C TYR A 170 12.49 17.43 14.79
N ARG A 171 12.10 18.23 15.78
CA ARG A 171 12.85 19.44 16.18
C ARG A 171 14.22 19.11 16.75
N ALA A 172 14.35 18.01 17.50
CA ALA A 172 15.63 17.53 18.02
C ALA A 172 16.55 17.04 16.88
N SER A 173 16.01 16.29 15.91
CA SER A 173 16.77 15.83 14.73
C SER A 173 17.26 16.99 13.86
N LEU A 174 16.42 18.01 13.63
CA LEU A 174 16.83 19.21 12.89
C LEU A 174 17.94 19.98 13.61
N SER A 175 17.87 20.13 14.93
CA SER A 175 18.92 20.75 15.73
C SER A 175 20.25 20.00 15.62
N PHE A 176 20.20 18.66 15.60
CA PHE A 176 21.39 17.84 15.45
C PHE A 176 22.03 17.98 14.05
N VAL A 177 21.21 18.03 13.00
CA VAL A 177 21.66 18.28 11.63
C VAL A 177 22.28 19.68 11.51
N GLU A 178 21.62 20.71 12.07
CA GLU A 178 22.12 22.08 12.04
C GLU A 178 23.47 22.21 12.77
N SER A 179 23.61 21.57 13.93
CA SER A 179 24.87 21.49 14.68
C SER A 179 25.99 20.84 13.85
N LYS A 180 25.69 19.73 13.16
CA LYS A 180 26.66 19.00 12.34
C LYS A 180 27.08 19.79 11.09
N VAL A 181 26.15 20.50 10.46
CA VAL A 181 26.43 21.41 9.34
C VAL A 181 27.30 22.57 9.80
N ARG A 182 26.99 23.18 10.95
CA ARG A 182 27.78 24.28 11.51
C ARG A 182 29.20 23.83 11.87
N SER A 183 29.35 22.65 12.47
CA SER A 183 30.66 22.05 12.78
C SER A 183 31.50 21.79 11.51
N MET A 184 30.87 21.30 10.43
CA MET A 184 31.55 21.13 9.14
C MET A 184 31.96 22.47 8.51
N LEU A 185 31.10 23.49 8.58
CA LEU A 185 31.41 24.84 8.09
C LEU A 185 32.60 25.45 8.85
N THR A 186 32.62 25.38 10.18
CA THR A 186 33.73 25.85 11.01
C THR A 186 35.03 25.14 10.66
N ALA A 187 35.00 23.82 10.47
CA ALA A 187 36.18 23.03 10.10
C ALA A 187 36.73 23.40 8.70
N ILE A 188 35.87 23.87 7.78
CA ILE A 188 36.27 24.30 6.43
C ILE A 188 36.79 25.74 6.43
N THR A 189 36.26 26.63 7.27
CA THR A 189 36.65 28.05 7.30
C THR A 189 37.84 28.36 8.19
N GLY A 190 38.38 27.39 8.93
CA GLY A 190 39.70 27.49 9.57
C GLY A 190 39.81 28.57 10.65
N GLN A 191 38.80 28.68 11.51
CA GLN A 191 38.90 29.33 12.84
C GLN A 191 38.51 28.33 13.91
#